data_AF-C4K581-F1
#
_entry.id   AF-C4K581-F1
#
_cell.length_a   1.000
_cell.length_b   1.000
_cell.length_c   1.000
_cell.angle_alpha   90.00
_cell.angle_beta   90.00
_cell.angle_gamma   90.00
#
_symmetry.space_group_name_H-M   'P 1'
#
loop_
_entity.id
_entity.type
_entity.pdbx_description
1 polymer ?
#
loop_
_entity_poly.entity_id
_entity_poly.type
_entity_poly.pdbx_seq_one_letter_code
_entity_poly.pdbx_strand_id
1 'polypeptide(L)'
;MQDINELYCLRAMALAMLYHFNIASGLVMASVEQLSDECGLSTVSDAGNKSITRASRLLTDFLEPMGFVDCEKVWDRIMESYIPKLITLTPLFFLLFDVSSEKLEKAQHQQMGWINKGLMEKGEESITLGEARRRAKEQHIKRAFEYRKSRHAMNKKRKLARRMAKLDEQTAKQALLQKIIHRYSLVELNEMGPKGLRNQVNMEYHHLRKIASTPPPDIPVH
;
A
#
# COMPACT_ATOMS: atom_id res chain seq x y z
N MET A 1 -8.57 -10.86 31.69
CA MET A 1 -7.29 -10.62 30.97
C MET A 1 -7.49 -10.53 29.46
N GLN A 2 -8.48 -11.23 28.89
CA GLN A 2 -8.84 -11.17 27.48
C GLN A 2 -9.51 -9.84 27.08
N ASP A 3 -10.41 -9.31 27.92
CA ASP A 3 -11.14 -8.04 27.65
C ASP A 3 -10.26 -6.78 27.61
N ILE A 4 -9.18 -6.74 28.40
CA ILE A 4 -8.26 -5.58 28.46
C ILE A 4 -7.47 -5.46 27.15
N ASN A 5 -7.10 -6.60 26.54
CA ASN A 5 -6.36 -6.61 25.29
C ASN A 5 -7.24 -6.22 24.10
N GLU A 6 -8.51 -6.60 24.09
CA GLU A 6 -9.45 -6.24 23.02
C GLU A 6 -9.77 -4.74 22.99
N LEU A 7 -9.95 -4.13 24.17
CA LEU A 7 -10.18 -2.68 24.29
C LEU A 7 -8.96 -1.88 23.79
N TYR A 8 -7.74 -2.35 24.07
CA TYR A 8 -6.52 -1.74 23.55
C TYR A 8 -6.44 -1.82 22.02
N CYS A 9 -6.79 -2.97 21.44
CA CYS A 9 -6.84 -3.17 20.00
C CYS A 9 -7.83 -2.22 19.32
N LEU A 10 -9.03 -2.07 19.89
CA LEU A 10 -10.06 -1.16 19.38
C LEU A 10 -9.60 0.29 19.39
N ARG A 11 -8.99 0.74 20.50
CA ARG A 11 -8.47 2.11 20.64
C ARG A 11 -7.37 2.39 19.61
N ALA A 12 -6.42 1.47 19.47
CA ALA A 12 -5.33 1.62 18.50
C ALA A 12 -5.88 1.66 17.06
N MET A 13 -6.84 0.78 16.73
CA MET A 13 -7.51 0.74 15.43
C MET A 13 -8.25 2.03 15.12
N ALA A 14 -9.02 2.55 16.08
CA ALA A 14 -9.76 3.79 15.90
C ALA A 14 -8.82 4.98 15.62
N LEU A 15 -7.70 5.08 16.35
CA LEU A 15 -6.70 6.12 16.13
C LEU A 15 -6.04 6.02 14.75
N ALA A 16 -5.65 4.82 14.32
CA ALA A 16 -5.06 4.62 13.00
C ALA A 16 -6.06 4.93 11.86
N MET A 17 -7.32 4.51 12.00
CA MET A 17 -8.36 4.85 11.03
C MET A 17 -8.58 6.36 10.93
N LEU A 18 -8.61 7.06 12.07
CA LEU A 18 -8.74 8.53 12.11
C LEU A 18 -7.52 9.24 11.50
N TYR A 19 -6.31 8.72 11.70
CA TYR A 19 -5.09 9.27 11.10
C TYR A 19 -5.15 9.22 9.56
N HIS A 20 -5.69 8.15 9.00
CA HIS A 20 -5.85 7.98 7.56
C HIS A 20 -7.22 8.45 7.02
N PHE A 21 -8.06 9.05 7.86
CA PHE A 21 -9.41 9.43 7.48
C PHE A 21 -9.43 10.65 6.57
N ASN A 22 -10.01 10.49 5.39
CA ASN A 22 -10.32 11.62 4.52
C ASN A 22 -11.71 12.16 4.87
N ILE A 23 -11.75 13.32 5.51
CA ILE A 23 -13.00 13.95 5.99
C ILE A 23 -14.01 14.10 4.84
N ALA A 24 -13.59 14.65 3.69
CA ALA A 24 -14.48 14.93 2.58
C ALA A 24 -15.09 13.66 1.98
N SER A 25 -14.32 12.58 1.86
CA SER A 25 -14.82 11.33 1.29
C SER A 25 -15.44 10.36 2.29
N GLY A 26 -15.13 10.50 3.58
CA GLY A 26 -15.52 9.51 4.59
C GLY A 26 -14.70 8.22 4.55
N LEU A 27 -13.68 8.12 3.69
CA LEU A 27 -12.87 6.92 3.50
C LEU A 27 -11.62 6.94 4.40
N VAL A 28 -11.27 5.78 4.93
CA VAL A 28 -9.95 5.53 5.51
C VAL A 28 -8.99 5.20 4.36
N MET A 29 -8.03 6.07 4.11
CA MET A 29 -7.09 5.98 2.99
C MET A 29 -5.91 5.02 3.26
N ALA A 30 -6.17 3.94 4.00
CA ALA A 30 -5.21 2.90 4.33
C ALA A 30 -5.82 1.50 4.17
N SER A 31 -4.98 0.53 3.82
CA SER A 31 -5.35 -0.88 3.77
C SER A 31 -5.43 -1.50 5.18
N VAL A 32 -6.15 -2.61 5.31
CA VAL A 32 -6.19 -3.38 6.57
C VAL A 32 -4.78 -3.82 7.00
N GLU A 33 -3.87 -4.08 6.06
CA GLU A 33 -2.47 -4.41 6.37
C GLU A 33 -1.74 -3.22 7.01
N GLN A 34 -1.89 -2.00 6.45
CA GLN A 34 -1.35 -0.76 7.01
C GLN A 34 -1.86 -0.51 8.42
N LEU A 35 -3.18 -0.55 8.60
CA LEU A 35 -3.80 -0.35 9.90
C LEU A 35 -3.31 -1.40 10.90
N SER A 36 -3.20 -2.66 10.48
CA SER A 36 -2.69 -3.74 11.33
C SER A 36 -1.25 -3.49 11.82
N ASP A 37 -0.38 -2.95 10.95
CA ASP A 37 1.00 -2.62 11.32
C ASP A 37 1.07 -1.47 12.31
N GLU A 38 0.37 -0.37 12.02
CA GLU A 38 0.36 0.85 12.84
C GLU A 38 -0.26 0.61 14.22
N CYS A 39 -1.25 -0.28 14.31
CA CYS A 39 -1.88 -0.64 15.57
C CYS A 39 -1.12 -1.73 16.34
N GLY A 40 -0.02 -2.27 15.81
CA GLY A 40 0.71 -3.39 16.42
C GLY A 40 -0.09 -4.70 16.46
N LEU A 41 -1.07 -4.85 15.57
CA LEU A 41 -1.93 -6.04 15.45
C LEU A 41 -1.35 -7.08 14.48
N SER A 42 -0.40 -6.68 13.65
CA SER A 42 0.34 -7.57 12.79
C SER A 42 1.24 -8.50 13.59
N THR A 43 1.27 -9.76 13.20
CA THR A 43 2.15 -10.78 13.77
C THR A 43 2.98 -11.42 12.67
N VAL A 44 4.15 -11.96 13.01
CA VAL A 44 5.00 -12.69 12.08
C VAL A 44 5.27 -14.06 12.68
N SER A 45 5.01 -15.13 11.93
CA SER A 45 5.33 -16.49 12.38
C SER A 45 6.83 -16.76 12.31
N ASP A 46 7.29 -17.85 12.94
CA ASP A 46 8.69 -18.29 12.87
C ASP A 46 9.17 -18.54 11.42
N ALA A 47 8.25 -18.89 10.53
CA ALA A 47 8.51 -19.04 9.09
C ALA A 47 8.62 -17.70 8.33
N GLY A 48 8.48 -16.56 9.02
CA GLY A 48 8.51 -15.21 8.45
C GLY A 48 7.20 -14.78 7.76
N ASN A 49 6.10 -15.50 8.00
CA ASN A 49 4.81 -15.15 7.37
C ASN A 49 4.05 -14.14 8.23
N LYS A 50 3.73 -13.00 7.63
CA LYS A 50 2.93 -11.94 8.26
C LYS A 50 1.45 -12.32 8.31
N SER A 51 0.81 -12.12 9.45
CA SER A 51 -0.62 -12.29 9.68
C SER A 51 -1.24 -10.99 10.21
N ILE A 52 -2.35 -10.60 9.60
CA ILE A 52 -3.16 -9.43 9.96
C ILE A 52 -4.54 -9.84 10.51
N THR A 53 -4.71 -11.11 10.89
CA THR A 53 -6.01 -11.69 11.23
C THR A 53 -6.69 -10.95 12.37
N ARG A 54 -5.94 -10.41 13.34
CA ARG A 54 -6.49 -9.63 14.47
C ARG A 54 -7.21 -8.38 13.98
N ALA A 55 -6.54 -7.56 13.16
CA ALA A 55 -7.14 -6.37 12.56
C ALA A 55 -8.32 -6.72 11.64
N SER A 56 -8.18 -7.77 10.81
CA SER A 56 -9.24 -8.19 9.90
C SER A 56 -10.51 -8.65 10.63
N ARG A 57 -10.35 -9.41 11.73
CA ARG A 57 -11.48 -9.86 12.57
C ARG A 57 -12.12 -8.70 13.31
N LEU A 58 -11.32 -7.81 13.90
CA LEU A 58 -11.85 -6.60 14.54
C LEU A 58 -12.73 -5.78 13.57
N LEU A 59 -12.30 -5.65 12.31
CA LEU A 59 -13.11 -4.97 11.29
C LEU A 59 -14.36 -5.76 10.91
N THR A 60 -14.23 -7.04 10.58
CA THR A 60 -15.28 -7.82 9.91
C THR A 60 -16.28 -8.44 10.89
N ASP A 61 -15.82 -8.80 12.09
CA ASP A 61 -16.61 -9.53 13.08
C ASP A 61 -17.17 -8.58 14.16
N PHE A 62 -16.64 -7.35 14.25
CA PHE A 62 -17.07 -6.37 15.25
C PHE A 62 -17.45 -5.00 14.67
N LEU A 63 -16.51 -4.25 14.08
CA LEU A 63 -16.78 -2.87 13.67
C LEU A 63 -17.85 -2.74 12.57
N GLU A 64 -17.79 -3.60 11.56
CA GLU A 64 -18.73 -3.62 10.44
C GLU A 64 -20.13 -4.10 10.88
N PRO A 65 -20.30 -5.24 11.59
CA PRO A 65 -21.60 -5.65 12.11
C PRO A 65 -22.26 -4.65 13.07
N MET A 66 -21.47 -3.91 13.84
CA MET A 66 -21.98 -2.88 14.75
C MET A 66 -22.34 -1.57 14.03
N GLY A 67 -22.08 -1.47 12.72
CA GLY A 67 -22.41 -0.30 11.91
C GLY A 67 -21.45 0.87 12.10
N PHE A 68 -20.28 0.66 12.71
CA PHE A 68 -19.25 1.71 12.85
C PHE A 68 -18.52 1.96 11.53
N VAL A 69 -18.37 0.93 10.70
CA VAL A 69 -17.70 1.04 9.40
C VAL A 69 -18.48 0.30 8.32
N ASP A 70 -18.40 0.78 7.09
CA ASP A 70 -18.83 0.03 5.91
C ASP A 70 -17.58 -0.43 5.15
N CYS A 71 -17.47 -1.74 4.88
CA CYS A 71 -16.36 -2.29 4.12
C CYS A 71 -16.81 -2.75 2.72
N GLU A 72 -16.20 -2.18 1.68
CA GLU A 72 -16.43 -2.61 0.30
C GLU A 72 -15.26 -3.47 -0.22
N LYS A 73 -15.59 -4.61 -0.82
CA LYS A 73 -14.62 -5.44 -1.55
C LYS A 73 -14.74 -5.18 -3.04
N VAL A 74 -13.67 -4.69 -3.66
CA VAL A 74 -13.61 -4.52 -5.11
C VAL A 74 -12.87 -5.72 -5.71
N TRP A 75 -13.52 -6.45 -6.61
CA TRP A 75 -12.90 -7.54 -7.35
C TRP A 75 -12.12 -6.99 -8.55
N ASP A 76 -10.83 -7.29 -8.60
CA ASP A 76 -9.98 -7.03 -9.74
C ASP A 76 -10.09 -8.19 -10.74
N ARG A 77 -10.73 -7.92 -11.89
CA ARG A 77 -10.92 -8.89 -12.97
C ARG A 77 -9.63 -9.20 -13.74
N ILE A 78 -8.62 -8.35 -13.65
CA ILE A 78 -7.35 -8.54 -14.40
C ILE A 78 -6.45 -9.50 -13.64
N MET A 79 -6.34 -9.34 -12.32
CA MET A 79 -5.50 -10.22 -11.48
C MET A 79 -6.28 -11.29 -10.73
N GLU A 80 -7.59 -11.42 -10.99
CA GLU A 80 -8.50 -12.38 -10.36
C GLU A 80 -8.35 -12.39 -8.82
N SER A 81 -8.33 -11.21 -8.22
CA SER A 81 -8.14 -11.05 -6.77
C SER A 81 -8.92 -9.86 -6.22
N TYR A 82 -9.20 -9.84 -4.92
CA TYR A 82 -9.78 -8.66 -4.28
C TYR A 82 -8.72 -7.58 -4.07
N ILE A 83 -9.05 -6.32 -4.39
CA ILE A 83 -8.31 -5.12 -3.97
C ILE A 83 -8.44 -4.99 -2.44
N PRO A 84 -7.49 -4.32 -1.73
CA PRO A 84 -7.68 -4.05 -0.30
C PRO A 84 -9.06 -3.46 -0.02
N LYS A 85 -9.70 -3.90 1.07
CA LYS A 85 -11.03 -3.44 1.47
C LYS A 85 -11.04 -1.92 1.58
N LEU A 86 -12.01 -1.28 0.95
CA LEU A 86 -12.30 0.14 1.19
C LEU A 86 -13.08 0.24 2.49
N ILE A 87 -12.63 1.08 3.41
CA ILE A 87 -13.26 1.26 4.72
C ILE A 87 -13.84 2.66 4.76
N THR A 88 -15.15 2.78 4.99
CA THR A 88 -15.85 4.04 5.21
C THR A 88 -16.21 4.15 6.68
N LEU A 89 -15.87 5.26 7.34
CA LEU A 89 -16.33 5.50 8.72
C LEU A 89 -17.75 6.07 8.68
N THR A 90 -18.67 5.43 9.39
CA THR A 90 -20.05 5.89 9.47
C THR A 90 -20.19 7.00 10.51
N PRO A 91 -21.29 7.79 10.49
CA PRO A 91 -21.57 8.73 11.58
C PRO A 91 -21.61 8.06 12.97
N LEU A 92 -22.01 6.79 13.05
CA LEU A 92 -22.06 6.04 14.32
C LEU A 92 -20.67 5.84 14.94
N PHE A 93 -19.62 5.71 14.12
CA PHE A 93 -18.24 5.67 14.63
C PHE A 93 -17.86 6.96 15.36
N PHE A 94 -18.30 8.11 14.86
CA PHE A 94 -18.00 9.41 15.46
C PHE A 94 -18.77 9.67 16.76
N LEU A 95 -19.95 9.06 16.90
CA LEU A 95 -20.71 9.10 18.15
C LEU A 95 -19.97 8.44 19.33
N LEU A 96 -19.06 7.49 19.07
CA LEU A 96 -18.18 6.92 20.11
C LEU A 96 -17.27 7.97 20.76
N PHE A 97 -17.04 9.10 20.07
CA PHE A 97 -16.20 10.21 20.51
C PHE A 97 -17.02 11.46 20.85
N ASP A 98 -18.35 11.32 21.02
CA ASP A 98 -19.28 12.44 21.26
C ASP A 98 -19.27 13.52 20.15
N VAL A 99 -18.99 13.08 18.92
CA VAL A 99 -19.05 13.92 17.72
C VAL A 99 -20.37 13.65 17.01
N SER A 100 -21.28 14.63 17.04
CA SER A 100 -22.57 14.54 16.36
C SER A 100 -22.43 14.55 14.83
N SER A 101 -23.40 13.96 14.14
CA SER A 101 -23.47 13.97 12.68
C SER A 101 -23.43 15.39 12.10
N GLU A 102 -24.07 16.36 12.77
CA GLU A 102 -24.04 17.76 12.34
C GLU A 102 -22.62 18.36 12.40
N LYS A 103 -21.84 18.05 13.44
CA LYS A 103 -20.44 18.47 13.53
C LYS A 103 -19.60 17.85 12.42
N LEU A 104 -19.85 16.57 12.11
CA LEU A 104 -19.16 15.88 11.02
C LEU A 104 -19.50 16.51 9.66
N GLU A 105 -20.78 16.77 9.38
CA GLU A 105 -21.23 17.43 8.14
C GLU A 105 -20.62 18.82 7.97
N LYS A 106 -20.57 19.62 9.05
CA LYS A 106 -19.90 20.92 9.05
C LYS A 106 -18.41 20.80 8.71
N ALA A 107 -17.71 19.84 9.31
CA ALA A 107 -16.31 19.57 9.00
C ALA A 107 -16.11 19.13 7.54
N GLN A 108 -17.03 18.32 7.00
CA GLN A 108 -17.03 17.93 5.58
C GLN A 108 -17.19 19.12 4.65
N HIS A 109 -18.17 19.99 4.90
CA HIS A 109 -18.37 21.19 4.10
C HIS A 109 -17.18 22.15 4.19
N GLN A 110 -16.60 22.32 5.38
CA GLN A 110 -15.39 23.13 5.55
C GLN A 110 -14.24 22.57 4.70
N GLN A 111 -13.97 21.26 4.78
CA GLN A 111 -12.92 20.61 3.99
C GLN A 111 -13.17 20.74 2.49
N MET A 112 -14.42 20.61 2.04
CA MET A 112 -14.79 20.83 0.64
C MET A 112 -14.52 22.26 0.18
N GLY A 113 -14.76 23.26 1.03
CA GLY A 113 -14.40 24.65 0.75
C GLY A 113 -12.91 24.83 0.46
N TRP A 114 -12.05 24.20 1.27
CA TRP A 114 -10.59 24.21 1.05
C TRP A 114 -10.18 23.48 -0.23
N ILE A 115 -10.75 22.30 -0.49
CA ILE A 115 -10.49 21.53 -1.71
C ILE A 115 -10.86 22.36 -2.94
N ASN A 116 -12.07 22.91 -2.97
CA ASN A 116 -12.55 23.69 -4.11
C ASN A 116 -11.76 24.97 -4.30
N LYS A 117 -11.34 25.64 -3.22
CA LYS A 117 -10.43 26.79 -3.32
C LYS A 117 -9.12 26.40 -4.03
N GLY A 118 -8.50 25.28 -3.64
CA GLY A 118 -7.26 24.81 -4.26
C GLY A 118 -7.44 24.33 -5.71
N LEU A 119 -8.63 23.87 -6.10
CA LEU A 119 -8.96 23.56 -7.50
C LEU A 119 -9.07 24.83 -8.33
N MET A 120 -9.79 25.84 -7.83
CA MET A 120 -9.94 27.12 -8.52
C MET A 120 -8.60 27.84 -8.71
N GLU A 121 -7.70 27.77 -7.73
CA GLU A 121 -6.33 28.30 -7.84
C GLU A 121 -5.51 27.61 -8.95
N LYS A 122 -5.84 26.36 -9.30
CA LYS A 122 -5.23 25.60 -10.40
C LYS A 122 -5.97 25.75 -11.74
N GLY A 123 -7.06 26.53 -11.77
CA GLY A 123 -7.92 26.68 -12.94
C GLY A 123 -8.86 25.49 -13.19
N GLU A 124 -9.07 24.63 -12.19
CA GLU A 124 -10.03 23.52 -12.23
C GLU A 124 -11.38 23.92 -11.64
N GLU A 125 -12.46 23.29 -12.12
CA GLU A 125 -13.81 23.52 -11.59
C GLU A 125 -13.99 22.95 -10.18
N SER A 126 -14.85 23.62 -9.38
CA SER A 126 -15.26 23.12 -8.08
C SER A 126 -16.00 21.80 -8.18
N ILE A 127 -15.76 20.90 -7.22
CA ILE A 127 -16.39 19.58 -7.19
C ILE A 127 -17.39 19.46 -6.04
N THR A 128 -18.33 18.53 -6.20
CA THR A 128 -19.31 18.17 -5.17
C THR A 128 -18.73 17.14 -4.21
N LEU A 129 -19.39 16.93 -3.06
CA LEU A 129 -19.04 15.87 -2.11
C LEU A 129 -19.04 14.46 -2.76
N GLY A 130 -20.05 14.17 -3.59
CA GLY A 130 -20.14 12.89 -4.29
C GLY A 130 -18.96 12.66 -5.25
N GLU A 131 -18.55 13.70 -5.95
CA GLU A 131 -17.39 13.67 -6.83
C GLU A 131 -16.08 13.51 -6.05
N ALA A 132 -15.93 14.20 -4.92
CA ALA A 132 -14.77 14.03 -4.04
C ALA A 132 -14.66 12.59 -3.50
N ARG A 133 -15.80 11.98 -3.11
CA ARG A 133 -15.88 10.56 -2.72
C ARG A 133 -15.43 9.63 -3.83
N ARG A 134 -15.94 9.83 -5.05
CA ARG A 134 -15.58 9.04 -6.23
C ARG A 134 -14.08 9.13 -6.52
N ARG A 135 -13.52 10.34 -6.57
CA ARG A 135 -12.09 10.58 -6.80
C ARG A 135 -11.21 9.93 -5.72
N ALA A 136 -11.59 10.03 -4.45
CA ALA A 136 -10.85 9.41 -3.35
C ALA A 136 -10.84 7.87 -3.47
N LYS A 137 -11.99 7.26 -3.80
CA LYS A 137 -12.10 5.82 -4.06
C LYS A 137 -11.20 5.38 -5.22
N GLU A 138 -11.26 6.08 -6.35
CA GLU A 138 -10.43 5.82 -7.52
C GLU A 138 -8.94 5.95 -7.20
N GLN A 139 -8.56 6.98 -6.45
CA GLN A 139 -7.18 7.18 -6.02
C GLN A 139 -6.71 6.04 -5.11
N HIS A 140 -7.53 5.61 -4.15
CA HIS A 140 -7.19 4.50 -3.25
C HIS A 140 -6.97 3.20 -4.04
N ILE A 141 -7.88 2.90 -4.96
CA ILE A 141 -7.78 1.75 -5.86
C ILE A 141 -6.50 1.83 -6.70
N LYS A 142 -6.23 2.99 -7.32
CA LYS A 142 -5.03 3.21 -8.14
C LYS A 142 -3.74 2.99 -7.34
N ARG A 143 -3.65 3.52 -6.11
CA ARG A 143 -2.49 3.31 -5.22
C ARG A 143 -2.31 1.83 -4.89
N ALA A 144 -3.39 1.10 -4.61
CA ALA A 144 -3.31 -0.33 -4.35
C ALA A 144 -2.73 -1.11 -5.55
N PHE A 145 -3.12 -0.74 -6.78
CA PHE A 145 -2.56 -1.31 -8.00
C PHE A 145 -1.07 -0.99 -8.17
N GLU A 146 -0.68 0.26 -7.99
CA GLU A 146 0.71 0.71 -8.11
C GLU A 146 1.61 0.00 -7.08
N TYR A 147 1.15 -0.09 -5.84
CA TYR A 147 1.85 -0.81 -4.77
C TYR A 147 2.07 -2.28 -5.11
N ARG A 148 1.04 -2.97 -5.62
CA ARG A 148 1.15 -4.38 -6.06
C ARG A 148 2.16 -4.56 -7.19
N LYS A 149 2.09 -3.71 -8.22
CA LYS A 149 3.02 -3.74 -9.36
C LYS A 149 4.46 -3.56 -8.88
N SER A 150 4.68 -2.59 -7.99
CA SER A 150 5.97 -2.34 -7.36
C SER A 150 6.46 -3.55 -6.54
N ARG A 151 5.61 -4.10 -5.66
CA ARG A 151 5.92 -5.27 -4.83
C ARG A 151 6.25 -6.50 -5.66
N HIS A 152 5.53 -6.75 -6.76
CA HIS A 152 5.84 -7.85 -7.68
C HIS A 152 7.21 -7.67 -8.33
N ALA A 153 7.51 -6.48 -8.86
CA ALA A 153 8.80 -6.17 -9.46
C ALA A 153 9.95 -6.32 -8.44
N MET A 154 9.77 -5.81 -7.22
CA MET A 154 10.71 -5.98 -6.11
C MET A 154 10.94 -7.45 -5.75
N ASN A 155 9.87 -8.24 -5.63
CA ASN A 155 9.97 -9.66 -5.32
C ASN A 155 10.70 -10.44 -6.42
N LYS A 156 10.43 -10.15 -7.69
CA LYS A 156 11.14 -10.75 -8.83
C LYS A 156 12.64 -10.41 -8.78
N LYS A 157 12.98 -9.15 -8.47
CA LYS A 157 14.37 -8.70 -8.31
C LYS A 157 15.06 -9.37 -7.13
N ARG A 158 14.39 -9.51 -5.98
CA ARG A 158 14.94 -10.22 -4.81
C ARG A 158 15.13 -11.71 -5.05
N LYS A 159 14.19 -12.38 -5.73
CA LYS A 159 14.35 -13.80 -6.13
C LYS A 159 15.58 -13.96 -7.02
N LEU A 160 15.77 -13.07 -7.98
CA LEU A 160 16.96 -13.05 -8.82
C LEU A 160 18.23 -12.82 -7.99
N ALA A 161 18.23 -11.82 -7.10
CA ALA A 161 19.35 -11.51 -6.21
C ALA A 161 19.77 -12.72 -5.36
N ARG A 162 18.81 -13.40 -4.72
CA ARG A 162 19.06 -14.62 -3.94
C ARG A 162 19.62 -15.76 -4.79
N ARG A 163 19.14 -15.93 -6.03
CA ARG A 163 19.66 -16.95 -6.95
C ARG A 163 21.10 -16.63 -7.34
N MET A 164 21.39 -15.39 -7.74
CA MET A 164 22.74 -14.96 -8.14
C MET A 164 23.71 -15.03 -6.96
N ALA A 165 23.25 -14.75 -5.74
CA ALA A 165 24.08 -14.79 -4.54
C ALA A 165 24.58 -16.21 -4.18
N LYS A 166 23.85 -17.25 -4.59
CA LYS A 166 24.21 -18.67 -4.39
C LYS A 166 25.21 -19.20 -5.42
N LEU A 167 25.39 -18.49 -6.53
CA LEU A 167 26.31 -18.89 -7.60
C LEU A 167 27.70 -18.30 -7.34
N ASP A 168 28.71 -18.91 -7.96
CA ASP A 168 30.03 -18.28 -8.11
C ASP A 168 29.92 -17.04 -9.00
N GLU A 169 30.87 -16.12 -8.82
CA GLU A 169 30.85 -14.82 -9.47
C GLU A 169 30.86 -14.91 -11.01
N GLN A 170 31.61 -15.86 -11.56
CA GLN A 170 31.77 -16.00 -13.01
C GLN A 170 30.47 -16.51 -13.65
N THR A 171 29.88 -17.56 -13.09
CA THR A 171 28.59 -18.11 -13.55
C THR A 171 27.47 -17.09 -13.38
N ALA A 172 27.44 -16.35 -12.28
CA ALA A 172 26.45 -15.29 -12.06
C ALA A 172 26.57 -14.18 -13.11
N LYS A 173 27.79 -13.69 -13.38
CA LYS A 173 28.04 -12.64 -14.38
C LYS A 173 27.71 -13.11 -15.79
N GLN A 174 28.00 -14.36 -16.14
CA GLN A 174 27.64 -14.93 -17.44
C GLN A 174 26.11 -15.04 -17.61
N ALA A 175 25.38 -15.46 -16.57
CA ALA A 175 23.92 -15.51 -16.61
C ALA A 175 23.30 -14.10 -16.73
N LEU A 176 23.89 -13.09 -16.09
CA LEU A 176 23.47 -11.69 -16.22
C LEU A 176 23.77 -11.13 -17.60
N LEU A 177 24.94 -11.43 -18.17
CA LEU A 177 25.31 -11.04 -19.53
C LEU A 177 24.26 -11.51 -20.54
N GLN A 178 23.89 -12.80 -20.50
CA GLN A 178 22.86 -13.33 -21.38
C GLN A 178 21.54 -12.57 -21.21
N LYS A 179 21.10 -12.31 -19.98
CA LYS A 179 19.88 -11.53 -19.72
C LYS A 179 19.94 -10.08 -20.21
N ILE A 180 21.12 -9.46 -20.15
CA ILE A 180 21.32 -8.09 -20.64
C ILE A 180 21.24 -8.09 -22.16
N ILE A 181 21.94 -9.00 -22.85
CA ILE A 181 21.89 -9.11 -24.32
C ILE A 181 20.44 -9.27 -24.82
N HIS A 182 19.62 -10.06 -24.14
CA HIS A 182 18.21 -10.25 -24.51
C HIS A 182 17.30 -9.04 -24.21
N ARG A 183 17.77 -8.05 -23.44
CA ARG A 183 16.99 -6.85 -23.07
C ARG A 183 17.23 -5.68 -24.02
N TYR A 184 18.43 -5.57 -24.57
CA TYR A 184 18.84 -4.46 -25.42
C TYR A 184 18.71 -4.83 -26.89
N SER A 185 18.40 -3.85 -27.73
CA SER A 185 18.44 -3.95 -29.19
C SER A 185 19.89 -3.98 -29.70
N LEU A 186 20.07 -4.43 -30.95
CA LEU A 186 21.39 -4.47 -31.59
C LEU A 186 22.05 -3.08 -31.69
N VAL A 187 21.26 -2.02 -31.87
CA VAL A 187 21.74 -0.64 -31.94
C VAL A 187 22.31 -0.22 -30.59
N GLU A 188 21.55 -0.41 -29.52
CA GLU A 188 21.99 -0.06 -28.15
C GLU A 188 23.21 -0.88 -27.71
N LEU A 189 23.29 -2.16 -28.12
CA LEU A 189 24.45 -3.00 -27.83
C LEU A 189 25.71 -2.52 -28.57
N ASN A 190 25.57 -2.07 -29.81
CA ASN A 190 26.68 -1.50 -30.58
C ASN A 190 27.17 -0.17 -30.01
N GLU A 191 26.25 0.71 -29.60
CA GLU A 191 26.58 1.98 -28.95
C GLU A 191 27.28 1.78 -27.60
N MET A 192 26.82 0.79 -26.82
CA MET A 192 27.41 0.46 -25.51
C MET A 192 28.81 -0.16 -25.63
N GLY A 193 29.02 -0.97 -26.66
CA GLY A 193 30.26 -1.71 -26.91
C GLY A 193 30.64 -2.72 -25.82
N PRO A 194 31.73 -3.49 -26.02
CA PRO A 194 32.12 -4.57 -25.10
C PRO A 194 32.46 -4.09 -23.68
N LYS A 195 33.10 -2.91 -23.57
CA LYS A 195 33.50 -2.33 -22.28
C LYS A 195 32.27 -1.85 -21.49
N GLY A 196 31.32 -1.18 -22.16
CA GLY A 196 30.08 -0.75 -21.54
C GLY A 196 29.23 -1.94 -21.07
N LEU A 197 29.15 -2.99 -21.90
CA LEU A 197 28.41 -4.21 -21.56
C LEU A 197 28.99 -4.91 -20.31
N ARG A 198 30.33 -5.01 -20.23
CA ARG A 198 31.00 -5.56 -19.04
C ARG A 198 30.74 -4.73 -17.79
N ASN A 199 30.78 -3.40 -17.90
CA ASN A 199 30.49 -2.50 -16.79
C ASN A 199 29.04 -2.67 -16.31
N GLN A 200 28.08 -2.77 -17.24
CA GLN A 200 26.68 -2.97 -16.92
C GLN A 200 26.43 -4.29 -16.18
N VAL A 201 27.08 -5.38 -16.62
CA VAL A 201 27.04 -6.68 -15.94
C VAL A 201 27.59 -6.56 -14.51
N ASN A 202 28.73 -5.90 -14.34
CA ASN A 202 29.34 -5.71 -13.02
C ASN A 202 28.44 -4.89 -12.09
N MET A 203 27.89 -3.77 -12.57
CA MET A 203 26.98 -2.92 -11.79
C MET A 203 25.74 -3.69 -11.34
N GLU A 204 25.08 -4.41 -12.24
CA GLU A 204 23.91 -5.22 -11.92
C GLU A 204 24.26 -6.35 -10.94
N TYR A 205 25.42 -7.00 -11.09
CA TYR A 205 25.89 -8.02 -10.16
C TYR A 205 26.08 -7.48 -8.74
N HIS A 206 26.79 -6.36 -8.58
CA HIS A 206 27.01 -5.76 -7.26
C HIS A 206 25.72 -5.22 -6.64
N HIS A 207 24.82 -4.66 -7.45
CA HIS A 207 23.50 -4.24 -7.00
C HIS A 207 22.67 -5.42 -6.47
N LEU A 208 22.65 -6.54 -7.20
CA LEU A 208 21.95 -7.75 -6.77
C LEU A 208 22.57 -8.36 -5.53
N ARG A 209 23.91 -8.34 -5.38
CA ARG A 209 24.60 -8.76 -4.16
C ARG A 209 24.18 -7.91 -2.97
N LYS A 210 24.14 -6.59 -3.13
CA LYS A 210 23.65 -5.66 -2.10
C LYS A 210 22.20 -5.97 -1.72
N ILE A 211 21.33 -6.21 -2.70
CA ILE A 211 19.92 -6.57 -2.45
C ILE A 211 19.79 -7.91 -1.71
N ALA A 212 20.67 -8.87 -1.98
CA ALA A 212 20.65 -10.17 -1.31
C ALA A 212 21.15 -10.08 0.14
N SER A 213 22.13 -9.21 0.41
CA SER A 213 22.70 -9.01 1.75
C SER A 213 21.86 -8.07 2.62
N THR A 214 21.05 -7.20 2.02
CA THR A 214 20.16 -6.32 2.78
C THR A 214 18.91 -7.11 3.17
N PRO A 215 18.53 -7.15 4.46
CA PRO A 215 17.23 -7.66 4.84
C PRO A 215 16.15 -6.86 4.08
N PRO A 216 14.96 -7.45 3.85
CA PRO A 216 13.83 -6.66 3.39
C PRO A 216 13.74 -5.38 4.23
N PRO A 217 13.69 -4.17 3.66
CA PRO A 217 13.12 -3.04 4.39
C PRO A 217 11.86 -3.52 5.09
N ASP A 218 11.74 -3.24 6.38
CA ASP A 218 10.44 -3.06 6.99
C ASP A 218 9.83 -1.92 6.20
N ILE A 219 9.03 -2.26 5.19
CA ILE A 219 8.45 -1.26 4.30
C ILE A 219 7.41 -0.54 5.17
N PRO A 220 7.59 0.74 5.56
CA PRO A 220 6.48 1.53 6.01
C PRO A 220 5.59 1.64 4.79
N VAL A 221 4.42 1.02 4.86
CA VAL A 221 3.49 1.00 3.74
C VAL A 221 2.89 2.40 3.68
N HIS A 222 3.49 3.29 2.89
CA HIS A 222 2.91 4.61 2.58
C HIS A 222 1.68 4.46 1.68
#